data_AF-A0A819FQH6-F1
#
_entry.id   AF-A0A819FQH6-F1
#
_cell.length_a   1.000
_cell.length_b   1.000
_cell.length_c   1.000
_cell.angle_alpha   90.00
_cell.angle_beta   90.00
_cell.angle_gamma   90.00
#
_symmetry.space_group_name_H-M   'P 1'
#
loop_
_entity.id
_entity.type
_entity.pdbx_description
1 polymer ?
#
loop_
_entity_poly.entity_id
_entity_poly.type
_entity_poly.pdbx_seq_one_letter_code
_entity_poly.pdbx_strand_id
1 'polypeptide(L)'
;MIHDYDKYIIPLLHRMINLEELILFLTVIRTDSSFIDGTELCDQVLVHMSQLNKFIFSINTDVFIENNEMDVPLSEDIQNSFIGKEYGQVRSYVHFEPKKPTNQNIDFEEAKAVVKSHIYSLPYQFESFLDLNNSFQGGMFVNVRCLTMTDSYPFEHEFFKIISDRFPLVKNLTISNLEPQKNKQHSSTLISFPHLNLLNLIDAHDDYAQQFLVDMNTHLPCLLDLCILYESLETVTNNFTNGATRLYCSKLKGLHMDKAFVRPKHFDEYFLETNKICSQTRNNPPF
;
A
#
# COMPACT_ATOMS: atom_id res chain seq x y z
N MET A 1 10.21 9.30 -4.73
CA MET A 1 11.44 10.11 -4.59
C MET A 1 11.15 11.10 -3.48
N ILE A 2 11.89 11.04 -2.36
CA ILE A 2 11.67 11.94 -1.22
C ILE A 2 12.32 13.27 -1.61
N HIS A 3 11.51 14.24 -2.01
CA HIS A 3 11.96 15.62 -2.15
C HIS A 3 11.61 16.36 -0.88
N ASP A 4 12.55 17.17 -0.40
CA ASP A 4 12.24 18.27 0.51
C ASP A 4 11.24 19.18 -0.23
N TYR A 5 9.97 19.01 0.13
CA TYR A 5 8.80 19.56 -0.57
C TYR A 5 8.90 21.08 -0.65
N ASP A 6 9.23 21.73 0.47
CA ASP A 6 9.34 23.17 0.57
C ASP A 6 10.55 23.70 -0.21
N LYS A 7 11.66 22.95 -0.23
CA LYS A 7 12.90 23.37 -0.88
C LYS A 7 12.92 23.17 -2.40
N TYR A 8 12.31 22.09 -2.91
CA TYR A 8 12.46 21.70 -4.31
C TYR A 8 11.15 21.66 -5.09
N ILE A 9 10.05 21.21 -4.48
CA ILE A 9 8.79 21.02 -5.20
C ILE A 9 8.07 22.36 -5.34
N ILE A 10 7.87 23.10 -4.24
CA ILE A 10 7.18 24.39 -4.27
C ILE A 10 7.84 25.39 -5.23
N PRO A 11 9.18 25.63 -5.19
CA PRO A 11 9.80 26.57 -6.11
C PRO A 11 9.74 26.12 -7.58
N LEU A 12 9.67 24.80 -7.84
CA LEU A 12 9.49 24.29 -9.19
C LEU A 12 8.07 24.58 -9.70
N LEU A 13 7.05 24.31 -8.89
CA LEU A 13 5.65 24.57 -9.21
C LEU A 13 5.41 26.07 -9.47
N HIS A 14 6.01 26.95 -8.66
CA HIS A 14 5.92 28.41 -8.86
C HIS A 14 6.47 28.88 -10.22
N ARG A 15 7.45 28.18 -10.78
CA ARG A 15 8.01 28.51 -12.11
C ARG A 15 7.09 28.09 -13.25
N MET A 16 6.08 27.26 -12.97
CA MET A 16 5.09 26.76 -13.94
C MET A 16 3.81 27.61 -13.94
N ILE A 17 3.94 28.93 -13.80
CA ILE A 17 2.80 29.87 -13.67
C ILE A 17 1.79 29.84 -14.82
N ASN A 18 2.21 29.43 -16.02
CA ASN A 18 1.35 29.36 -17.21
C ASN A 18 0.73 27.96 -17.43
N LEU A 19 0.86 27.06 -16.46
CA LEU A 19 0.32 25.71 -16.58
C LEU A 19 -1.20 25.74 -16.36
N GLU A 20 -1.95 25.22 -17.33
CA GLU A 20 -3.42 25.14 -17.24
C GLU A 20 -3.89 23.86 -16.53
N GLU A 21 -3.17 22.75 -16.71
CA GLU A 21 -3.49 21.47 -16.08
C GLU A 21 -2.28 20.88 -15.34
N LEU A 22 -2.48 20.46 -14.09
CA LEU A 22 -1.46 19.79 -13.27
C LEU A 22 -2.01 18.45 -12.76
N ILE A 23 -1.25 17.38 -13.00
CA ILE A 23 -1.46 16.07 -12.39
C ILE A 23 -0.25 15.79 -11.50
N LEU A 24 -0.47 15.79 -10.18
CA LEU A 24 0.60 15.70 -9.19
C LEU A 24 0.47 14.41 -8.35
N PHE A 25 1.46 13.55 -8.45
CA PHE A 25 1.62 12.41 -7.53
C PHE A 25 2.85 12.64 -6.67
N LEU A 26 2.69 12.64 -5.35
CA LEU A 26 3.75 13.03 -4.43
C LEU A 26 3.73 12.22 -3.14
N THR A 27 4.93 11.96 -2.60
CA THR A 27 5.14 11.47 -1.24
C THR A 27 6.10 12.43 -0.55
N VAL A 28 5.68 12.99 0.57
CA VAL A 28 6.41 13.98 1.37
C VAL A 28 6.70 13.40 2.74
N ILE A 29 7.88 13.69 3.25
CA ILE A 29 8.27 13.35 4.62
C ILE A 29 8.53 14.66 5.37
N ARG A 30 7.90 14.82 6.54
CA ARG A 30 7.99 16.02 7.38
C ARG A 30 8.45 15.69 8.79
N THR A 31 9.27 16.58 9.34
CA THR A 31 9.78 16.50 10.72
C THR A 31 9.22 17.60 11.62
N ASP A 32 8.61 18.63 11.04
CA ASP A 32 8.05 19.81 11.71
C ASP A 32 6.61 19.61 12.21
N SER A 33 6.13 18.36 12.21
CA SER A 33 4.78 17.97 12.64
C SER A 33 3.62 18.60 11.87
N SER A 34 3.89 19.22 10.71
CA SER A 34 2.87 19.84 9.87
C SER A 34 2.35 18.87 8.81
N PHE A 35 1.08 19.02 8.45
CA PHE A 35 0.42 18.22 7.41
C PHE A 35 0.11 19.09 6.21
N ILE A 36 0.26 18.53 5.01
CA ILE A 36 -0.20 19.18 3.79
C ILE A 36 -1.72 19.09 3.76
N ASP A 37 -2.38 20.22 3.94
CA ASP A 37 -3.84 20.36 3.86
C ASP A 37 -4.24 21.25 2.67
N GLY A 38 -5.54 21.52 2.54
CA GLY A 38 -6.05 22.39 1.49
C GLY A 38 -5.66 23.85 1.65
N THR A 39 -5.28 24.30 2.84
CA THR A 39 -4.82 25.68 3.11
C THR A 39 -3.42 25.85 2.59
N GLU A 40 -2.55 24.93 2.98
CA GLU A 40 -1.17 24.93 2.53
C GLU A 40 -1.07 24.80 1.01
N LEU A 41 -1.79 23.85 0.40
CA LEU A 41 -1.81 23.74 -1.06
C LEU A 41 -2.33 25.01 -1.74
N CYS A 42 -3.27 25.72 -1.11
CA CYS A 42 -3.84 26.93 -1.72
C CYS A 42 -2.81 28.04 -1.71
N ASP A 43 -2.25 28.30 -0.54
CA ASP A 43 -1.31 29.37 -0.30
C ASP A 43 0.02 29.13 -1.02
N GLN A 44 0.48 27.88 -1.06
CA GLN A 44 1.78 27.53 -1.63
C GLN A 44 1.72 27.12 -3.09
N VAL A 45 0.60 26.65 -3.64
CA VAL A 45 0.53 26.19 -5.04
C VAL A 45 -0.46 27.03 -5.84
N LEU A 46 -1.74 27.00 -5.47
CA LEU A 46 -2.79 27.59 -6.32
C LEU A 46 -2.65 29.09 -6.51
N VAL A 47 -2.37 29.85 -5.45
CA VAL A 47 -2.22 31.33 -5.52
C VAL A 47 -1.13 31.74 -6.51
N HIS A 48 -0.13 30.88 -6.74
CA HIS A 48 0.99 31.14 -7.65
C HIS A 48 0.77 30.60 -9.07
N MET A 49 -0.27 29.80 -9.30
CA MET A 49 -0.57 29.16 -10.59
C MET A 49 -1.91 29.68 -11.13
N SER A 50 -1.98 30.98 -11.44
CA SER A 50 -3.24 31.66 -11.79
C SER A 50 -3.92 31.19 -13.07
N GLN A 51 -3.22 30.45 -13.93
CA GLN A 51 -3.80 29.84 -15.14
C GLN A 51 -4.28 28.40 -14.93
N LEU A 52 -4.02 27.81 -13.75
CA LEU A 52 -4.35 26.43 -13.45
C LEU A 52 -5.87 26.27 -13.32
N ASN A 53 -6.48 25.64 -14.32
CA ASN A 53 -7.92 25.38 -14.36
C ASN A 53 -8.27 23.96 -13.87
N LYS A 54 -7.28 23.07 -13.83
CA LYS A 54 -7.47 21.67 -13.45
C LYS A 54 -6.28 21.17 -12.66
N PHE A 55 -6.54 20.80 -11.42
CA PHE A 55 -5.54 20.25 -10.53
C PHE A 55 -6.01 18.90 -9.99
N ILE A 56 -5.30 17.84 -10.38
CA ILE A 56 -5.52 16.47 -9.91
C ILE A 56 -4.31 16.06 -9.10
N PHE A 57 -4.53 15.60 -7.87
CA PHE A 57 -3.43 15.23 -7.00
C PHE A 57 -3.68 13.97 -6.19
N SER A 58 -2.58 13.35 -5.77
CA SER A 58 -2.50 12.26 -4.80
C SER A 58 -1.21 12.47 -4.01
N ILE A 59 -1.33 13.01 -2.79
CA ILE A 59 -0.20 13.44 -1.97
C ILE A 59 -0.22 12.65 -0.66
N ASN A 60 0.79 11.82 -0.46
CA ASN A 60 1.06 11.15 0.81
C ASN A 60 2.02 12.00 1.62
N THR A 61 1.77 12.15 2.91
CA THR A 61 2.58 12.90 3.85
C THR A 61 2.85 12.03 5.07
N ASP A 62 4.12 11.73 5.33
CA ASP A 62 4.56 11.05 6.54
C ASP A 62 5.14 12.09 7.50
N VAL A 63 4.58 12.16 8.70
CA VAL A 63 4.93 13.13 9.73
C VAL A 63 5.53 12.42 10.93
N PHE A 64 6.80 12.69 11.22
CA PHE A 64 7.49 12.12 12.38
C PHE A 64 7.22 12.97 13.63
N ILE A 65 6.64 12.35 14.66
CA ILE A 65 6.26 13.01 15.90
C ILE A 65 7.13 12.51 17.05
N GLU A 66 7.78 13.45 17.75
CA GLU A 66 8.70 13.17 18.87
C GLU A 66 7.96 12.88 20.19
N ASN A 67 6.76 13.44 20.39
CA ASN A 67 5.97 13.30 21.62
C ASN A 67 4.57 12.75 21.35
N ASN A 68 4.11 11.79 22.17
CA ASN A 68 2.77 11.18 22.06
C ASN A 68 1.59 12.16 22.32
N GLU A 69 1.88 13.43 22.63
CA GLU A 69 0.89 14.48 22.81
C GLU A 69 0.91 15.41 21.58
N MET A 70 0.12 15.06 20.56
CA MET A 70 -0.20 15.98 19.47
C MET A 70 -1.67 15.91 19.12
N ASP A 71 -2.22 17.08 18.83
CA ASP A 71 -3.53 17.28 18.21
C ASP A 71 -3.42 16.88 16.73
N VAL A 72 -3.37 15.58 16.47
CA VAL A 72 -3.32 15.04 15.11
C VAL A 72 -4.66 15.33 14.44
N PRO A 73 -4.69 16.02 13.29
CA PRO A 73 -5.95 16.37 12.64
C PRO A 73 -6.70 15.10 12.23
N LEU A 74 -8.02 15.14 12.36
CA LEU A 74 -8.86 14.07 11.82
C LEU A 74 -8.87 14.14 10.29
N SER A 75 -9.27 13.03 9.67
CA SER A 75 -9.43 12.98 8.20
C SER A 75 -10.45 14.01 7.73
N GLU A 76 -11.51 14.23 8.52
CA GLU A 76 -12.53 15.23 8.28
C GLU A 76 -11.97 16.66 8.35
N ASP A 77 -11.07 16.96 9.29
CA ASP A 77 -10.47 18.30 9.42
C ASP A 77 -9.67 18.66 8.18
N ILE A 78 -8.85 17.72 7.69
CA ILE A 78 -8.11 17.89 6.45
C ILE A 78 -9.07 18.04 5.26
N GLN A 79 -10.12 17.23 5.14
CA GLN A 79 -11.11 17.36 4.06
C GLN A 79 -11.82 18.72 4.10
N ASN A 80 -12.20 19.18 5.30
CA ASN A 80 -12.87 20.45 5.50
C ASN A 80 -12.00 21.64 5.09
N SER A 81 -10.68 21.52 5.19
CA SER A 81 -9.76 22.55 4.71
C SER A 81 -9.84 22.78 3.19
N PHE A 82 -10.40 21.85 2.39
CA PHE A 82 -10.61 22.03 0.95
C PHE A 82 -11.96 22.67 0.61
N ILE A 83 -12.88 22.79 1.56
CA ILE A 83 -14.22 23.34 1.31
C ILE A 83 -14.08 24.83 0.95
N GLY A 84 -14.76 25.23 -0.13
CA GLY A 84 -14.73 26.60 -0.64
C GLY A 84 -13.48 26.95 -1.44
N LYS A 85 -12.58 25.99 -1.67
CA LYS A 85 -11.40 26.13 -2.52
C LYS A 85 -11.65 25.41 -3.85
N GLU A 86 -11.08 25.91 -4.95
CA GLU A 86 -11.37 25.45 -6.32
C GLU A 86 -10.77 24.06 -6.68
N TYR A 87 -10.60 23.17 -5.70
CA TYR A 87 -10.02 21.82 -5.87
C TYR A 87 -11.00 20.73 -6.31
N GLY A 88 -12.30 21.03 -6.35
CA GLY A 88 -13.34 20.02 -6.53
C GLY A 88 -13.49 19.11 -5.31
N GLN A 89 -13.87 17.85 -5.52
CA GLN A 89 -14.03 16.89 -4.43
C GLN A 89 -12.69 16.29 -4.03
N VAL A 90 -12.40 16.32 -2.73
CA VAL A 90 -11.16 15.77 -2.15
C VAL A 90 -11.52 14.78 -1.06
N ARG A 91 -10.73 13.71 -0.95
CA ARG A 91 -10.76 12.79 0.19
C ARG A 91 -9.42 12.83 0.90
N SER A 92 -9.48 12.51 2.19
CA SER A 92 -8.32 12.36 3.05
C SER A 92 -8.48 11.12 3.90
N TYR A 93 -7.37 10.45 4.20
CA TYR A 93 -7.27 9.64 5.41
C TYR A 93 -6.04 10.03 6.20
N VAL A 94 -6.18 10.00 7.52
CA VAL A 94 -5.10 10.19 8.49
C VAL A 94 -5.01 8.91 9.31
N HIS A 95 -3.80 8.40 9.46
CA HIS A 95 -3.52 7.17 10.20
C HIS A 95 -2.34 7.40 11.13
N PHE A 96 -2.55 7.09 12.41
CA PHE A 96 -1.49 7.11 13.42
C PHE A 96 -0.85 5.72 13.49
N GLU A 97 0.43 5.64 13.16
CA GLU A 97 1.22 4.42 13.29
C GLU A 97 1.99 4.48 14.62
N PRO A 98 1.54 3.76 15.67
CA PRO A 98 2.20 3.77 16.96
C PRO A 98 3.62 3.20 16.84
N LYS A 99 4.52 3.69 17.68
CA LYS A 99 5.86 3.16 17.85
C LYS A 99 5.80 1.65 18.09
N LYS A 100 6.22 0.84 17.11
CA LYS A 100 6.45 -0.59 17.33
C LYS A 100 7.84 -0.77 17.94
N PRO A 101 7.99 -1.53 19.04
CA PRO A 101 9.30 -1.93 19.51
C PRO A 101 9.92 -2.84 18.44
N THR A 102 10.96 -2.37 17.76
CA THR A 102 11.76 -3.25 16.91
C THR A 102 12.46 -4.25 17.81
N ASN A 103 12.18 -5.55 17.65
CA ASN A 103 12.92 -6.65 18.30
C ASN A 103 14.38 -6.77 17.82
N GLN A 104 14.87 -5.77 17.09
CA GLN A 104 16.25 -5.67 16.66
C GLN A 104 16.95 -4.71 17.63
N ASN A 105 17.92 -5.25 18.38
CA ASN A 105 18.89 -4.52 19.21
C ASN A 105 19.77 -3.61 18.33
N ILE A 106 19.16 -2.65 17.65
CA ILE A 106 19.88 -1.61 16.95
C ILE A 106 19.61 -0.35 17.75
N ASP A 107 20.66 0.15 18.38
CA ASP A 107 20.72 1.40 19.15
C ASP A 107 20.50 2.62 18.23
N PHE A 108 19.39 2.67 17.49
CA PHE A 108 18.91 3.90 16.90
C PHE A 108 18.12 4.65 17.98
N GLU A 109 18.70 5.78 18.37
CA GLU A 109 18.05 6.89 19.08
C GLU A 109 16.58 7.00 18.69
N GLU A 110 15.72 6.87 19.71
CA GLU A 110 14.33 7.33 19.75
C GLU A 110 13.50 7.11 18.48
N ALA A 111 13.06 5.87 18.23
CA ALA A 111 12.02 5.62 17.23
C ALA A 111 10.79 6.51 17.52
N LYS A 112 10.53 7.45 16.60
CA LYS A 112 9.44 8.44 16.61
C LYS A 112 8.15 7.78 16.10
N ALA A 113 7.01 8.22 16.62
CA ALA A 113 5.72 7.83 16.03
C ALA A 113 5.60 8.46 14.63
N VAL A 114 4.91 7.79 13.72
CA VAL A 114 4.66 8.32 12.37
C VAL A 114 3.17 8.49 12.18
N VAL A 115 2.77 9.69 11.78
CA VAL A 115 1.40 9.93 11.29
C VAL A 115 1.46 10.04 9.78
N LYS A 116 0.67 9.20 9.13
CA LYS A 116 0.53 9.19 7.68
C LYS A 116 -0.77 9.89 7.30
N SER A 117 -0.70 10.77 6.33
CA SER A 117 -1.86 11.40 5.72
C SER A 117 -1.81 11.22 4.21
N HIS A 118 -2.93 10.85 3.61
CA HIS A 118 -3.06 10.83 2.15
C HIS A 118 -4.25 11.70 1.76
N ILE A 119 -3.98 12.73 0.97
CA ILE A 119 -5.00 13.56 0.34
C ILE A 119 -5.03 13.32 -1.16
N TYR A 120 -6.23 13.24 -1.73
CA TYR A 120 -6.35 13.01 -3.17
C TYR A 120 -7.65 13.56 -3.75
N SER A 121 -7.58 13.95 -5.03
CA SER A 121 -8.72 14.41 -5.81
C SER A 121 -9.63 13.24 -6.21
N LEU A 122 -10.93 13.53 -6.33
CA LEU A 122 -11.94 12.63 -6.89
C LEU A 122 -12.47 13.15 -8.23
N PRO A 123 -12.76 12.27 -9.21
CA PRO A 123 -12.49 10.82 -9.19
C PRO A 123 -10.98 10.52 -9.21
N TYR A 124 -10.56 9.41 -8.59
CA TYR A 124 -9.15 9.03 -8.53
C TYR A 124 -8.63 8.61 -9.92
N GLN A 125 -7.60 9.30 -10.43
CA GLN A 125 -7.11 9.10 -11.81
C GLN A 125 -5.78 8.35 -11.90
N PHE A 126 -5.12 8.07 -10.78
CA PHE A 126 -3.81 7.43 -10.79
C PHE A 126 -3.92 5.91 -10.89
N GLU A 127 -2.91 5.30 -11.53
CA GLU A 127 -2.80 3.84 -11.63
C GLU A 127 -2.26 3.20 -10.34
N SER A 128 -1.66 3.97 -9.46
CA SER A 128 -1.08 3.48 -8.21
C SER A 128 -1.81 4.11 -7.03
N PHE A 129 -2.19 3.28 -6.05
CA PHE A 129 -2.67 3.71 -4.75
C PHE A 129 -1.73 3.16 -3.69
N LEU A 130 -1.11 4.04 -2.92
CA LEU A 130 -0.07 3.67 -1.96
C LEU A 130 -0.62 3.72 -0.54
N ASP A 131 -0.17 2.77 0.27
CA ASP A 131 -0.29 2.73 1.73
C ASP A 131 -1.74 2.79 2.22
N LEU A 132 -2.60 2.03 1.53
CA LEU A 132 -3.97 1.82 1.97
C LEU A 132 -3.98 1.07 3.30
N ASN A 133 -4.78 1.55 4.24
CA ASN A 133 -4.86 1.05 5.62
C ASN A 133 -6.33 0.88 6.06
N ASN A 134 -6.55 0.39 7.28
CA ASN A 134 -7.87 0.13 7.84
C ASN A 134 -8.74 1.39 8.02
N SER A 135 -8.18 2.60 7.90
CA SER A 135 -8.95 3.86 7.86
C SER A 135 -9.62 4.11 6.49
N PHE A 136 -9.50 3.18 5.54
CA PHE A 136 -10.10 3.31 4.21
C PHE A 136 -11.63 3.52 4.27
N GLN A 137 -12.07 4.70 3.82
CA GLN A 137 -13.48 5.13 3.89
C GLN A 137 -14.33 4.65 2.70
N GLY A 138 -13.79 3.79 1.82
CA GLY A 138 -14.45 3.34 0.61
C GLY A 138 -14.21 4.25 -0.61
N GLY A 139 -15.06 4.09 -1.62
CA GLY A 139 -14.89 4.71 -2.95
C GLY A 139 -14.62 3.66 -4.03
N MET A 140 -14.70 4.06 -5.31
CA MET A 140 -14.42 3.19 -6.45
C MET A 140 -13.17 3.66 -7.17
N PHE A 141 -12.19 2.77 -7.30
CA PHE A 141 -10.85 3.08 -7.79
C PHE A 141 -10.56 2.31 -9.09
N VAL A 142 -11.36 2.59 -10.12
CA VAL A 142 -11.32 1.85 -11.40
C VAL A 142 -10.03 2.03 -12.18
N ASN A 143 -9.24 3.06 -11.90
CA ASN A 143 -7.96 3.31 -12.58
C ASN A 143 -6.77 2.62 -11.91
N VAL A 144 -6.92 2.18 -10.65
CA VAL A 144 -5.82 1.60 -9.90
C VAL A 144 -5.48 0.20 -10.45
N ARG A 145 -4.19 -0.02 -10.66
CA ARG A 145 -3.54 -1.26 -11.10
C ARG A 145 -2.53 -1.74 -10.07
N CYS A 146 -1.90 -0.83 -9.35
CA CYS A 146 -0.91 -1.12 -8.31
C CYS A 146 -1.45 -0.64 -6.96
N LEU A 147 -1.64 -1.56 -6.02
CA LEU A 147 -2.13 -1.27 -4.68
C LEU A 147 -1.09 -1.73 -3.66
N THR A 148 -0.65 -0.82 -2.79
CA THR A 148 0.10 -1.20 -1.58
C THR A 148 -0.78 -1.01 -0.35
N MET A 149 -0.71 -1.96 0.57
CA MET A 149 -1.47 -1.97 1.81
C MET A 149 -0.51 -2.11 2.99
N THR A 150 -0.62 -1.21 3.97
CA THR A 150 0.20 -1.23 5.18
C THR A 150 -0.59 -0.72 6.36
N ASP A 151 -0.46 -1.34 7.53
CA ASP A 151 -1.12 -0.89 8.75
C ASP A 151 -0.43 -1.50 9.98
N SER A 152 -0.60 -0.86 11.13
CA SER A 152 -0.26 -1.40 12.44
C SER A 152 -1.27 -2.39 12.98
N TYR A 153 -2.50 -2.42 12.45
CA TYR A 153 -3.55 -3.36 12.79
C TYR A 153 -3.75 -4.40 11.69
N PRO A 154 -4.12 -5.65 12.02
CA PRO A 154 -4.29 -6.69 11.01
C PRO A 154 -5.41 -6.37 10.02
N PHE A 155 -5.21 -6.78 8.76
CA PHE A 155 -6.26 -6.72 7.74
C PHE A 155 -7.12 -7.97 7.83
N GLU A 156 -8.37 -7.83 8.28
CA GLU A 156 -9.30 -8.96 8.40
C GLU A 156 -9.89 -9.37 7.03
N HIS A 157 -10.44 -10.58 6.93
CA HIS A 157 -10.97 -11.14 5.68
C HIS A 157 -11.98 -10.22 4.97
N GLU A 158 -12.91 -9.64 5.72
CA GLU A 158 -13.93 -8.73 5.17
C GLU A 158 -13.32 -7.44 4.60
N PHE A 159 -12.15 -7.03 5.08
CA PHE A 159 -11.43 -5.90 4.49
C PHE A 159 -10.96 -6.23 3.08
N PHE A 160 -10.38 -7.41 2.87
CA PHE A 160 -9.98 -7.85 1.53
C PHE A 160 -11.16 -8.02 0.58
N LYS A 161 -12.35 -8.37 1.09
CA LYS A 161 -13.57 -8.33 0.29
C LYS A 161 -13.86 -6.91 -0.20
N ILE A 162 -13.86 -5.94 0.70
CA ILE A 162 -14.05 -4.53 0.36
C ILE A 162 -13.01 -4.09 -0.68
N ILE A 163 -11.73 -4.43 -0.48
CA ILE A 163 -10.67 -4.09 -1.44
C ILE A 163 -10.92 -4.71 -2.81
N SER A 164 -11.28 -5.99 -2.87
CA SER A 164 -11.58 -6.67 -4.15
C SER A 164 -12.72 -6.00 -4.93
N ASP A 165 -13.72 -5.47 -4.22
CA ASP A 165 -14.87 -4.80 -4.83
C ASP A 165 -14.53 -3.34 -5.23
N ARG A 166 -13.72 -2.63 -4.43
CA ARG A 166 -13.40 -1.22 -4.66
C ARG A 166 -12.26 -1.00 -5.65
N PHE A 167 -11.40 -2.00 -5.83
CA PHE A 167 -10.23 -1.96 -6.70
C PHE A 167 -10.29 -3.08 -7.76
N PRO A 168 -11.29 -3.06 -8.65
CA PRO A 168 -11.64 -4.22 -9.48
C PRO A 168 -10.57 -4.59 -10.53
N LEU A 169 -9.65 -3.68 -10.84
CA LEU A 169 -8.67 -3.83 -11.92
C LEU A 169 -7.21 -3.95 -11.40
N VAL A 170 -7.02 -4.24 -10.12
CA VAL A 170 -5.68 -4.41 -9.52
C VAL A 170 -4.94 -5.57 -10.19
N LYS A 171 -3.71 -5.28 -10.62
CA LYS A 171 -2.75 -6.21 -11.19
C LYS A 171 -1.63 -6.54 -10.22
N ASN A 172 -1.22 -5.58 -9.39
CA ASN A 172 -0.14 -5.74 -8.43
C ASN A 172 -0.67 -5.39 -7.04
N LEU A 173 -0.60 -6.33 -6.11
CA LEU A 173 -1.00 -6.15 -4.72
C LEU A 173 0.19 -6.43 -3.81
N THR A 174 0.61 -5.42 -3.05
CA THR A 174 1.62 -5.57 -2.00
C THR A 174 0.98 -5.39 -0.64
N ILE A 175 1.17 -6.36 0.25
CA ILE A 175 0.72 -6.29 1.64
C ILE A 175 1.95 -6.28 2.53
N SER A 176 2.06 -5.23 3.35
CA SER A 176 3.10 -5.07 4.37
C SER A 176 2.41 -4.95 5.72
N ASN A 177 2.21 -6.07 6.40
CA ASN A 177 1.55 -6.11 7.69
C ASN A 177 1.98 -7.37 8.43
N LEU A 178 2.70 -7.20 9.54
CA LEU A 178 3.22 -8.31 10.32
C LEU A 178 2.24 -8.82 11.38
N GLU A 179 1.07 -8.17 11.53
CA GLU A 179 0.09 -8.58 12.52
C GLU A 179 -0.73 -9.79 12.00
N PRO A 180 -0.92 -10.82 12.83
CA PRO A 180 -1.78 -11.95 12.51
C PRO A 180 -3.26 -11.53 12.44
N GLN A 181 -4.01 -12.18 11.57
CA GLN A 181 -5.46 -11.98 11.49
C GLN A 181 -6.12 -12.52 12.77
N LYS A 182 -6.99 -11.73 13.38
CA LYS A 182 -7.67 -12.14 14.62
C LYS A 182 -8.83 -13.08 14.31
N ASN A 183 -9.55 -12.85 13.22
CA ASN A 183 -10.73 -13.61 12.85
C ASN A 183 -10.42 -14.59 11.72
N LYS A 184 -9.72 -15.68 12.05
CA LYS A 184 -9.35 -16.74 11.09
C LYS A 184 -10.50 -17.65 10.64
N GLN A 185 -11.74 -17.36 11.04
CA GLN A 185 -12.86 -18.18 10.60
C GLN A 185 -13.03 -18.01 9.09
N HIS A 186 -13.09 -19.14 8.38
CA HIS A 186 -13.38 -19.20 6.96
C HIS A 186 -14.72 -18.52 6.68
N SER A 187 -14.66 -17.23 6.37
CA SER A 187 -15.80 -16.49 5.90
C SER A 187 -16.22 -17.12 4.57
N SER A 188 -17.52 -17.36 4.39
CA SER A 188 -18.07 -17.79 3.10
C SER A 188 -18.01 -16.69 2.04
N THR A 189 -17.49 -15.51 2.40
CA THR A 189 -17.30 -14.38 1.52
C THR A 189 -16.23 -14.67 0.47
N LEU A 190 -16.68 -14.71 -0.80
CA LEU A 190 -15.81 -14.83 -1.96
C LEU A 190 -15.00 -13.54 -2.17
N ILE A 191 -13.69 -13.64 -2.01
CA ILE A 191 -12.72 -12.61 -2.37
C ILE A 191 -12.19 -12.95 -3.77
N SER A 192 -12.32 -12.04 -4.72
CA SER A 192 -11.80 -12.29 -6.08
C SER A 192 -11.02 -11.11 -6.61
N PHE A 193 -9.77 -11.37 -6.99
CA PHE A 193 -8.94 -10.42 -7.71
C PHE A 193 -8.71 -10.95 -9.12
N PRO A 194 -9.64 -10.65 -10.07
CA PRO A 194 -9.65 -11.28 -11.38
C PRO A 194 -8.46 -10.91 -12.27
N HIS A 195 -7.80 -9.79 -11.98
CA HIS A 195 -6.69 -9.26 -12.77
C HIS A 195 -5.35 -9.27 -12.04
N LEU A 196 -5.29 -9.83 -10.82
CA LEU A 196 -4.08 -9.84 -10.02
C LEU A 196 -3.05 -10.77 -10.66
N ASN A 197 -1.96 -10.17 -11.13
CA ASN A 197 -0.83 -10.85 -11.74
C ASN A 197 0.30 -11.06 -10.73
N LEU A 198 0.53 -10.09 -9.85
CA LEU A 198 1.61 -10.11 -8.86
C LEU A 198 1.04 -9.91 -7.46
N LEU A 199 1.33 -10.86 -6.57
CA LEU A 199 1.05 -10.77 -5.14
C LEU A 199 2.36 -10.71 -4.36
N ASN A 200 2.57 -9.66 -3.58
CA ASN A 200 3.74 -9.48 -2.74
C ASN A 200 3.39 -9.51 -1.25
N LEU A 201 3.95 -10.49 -0.55
CA LEU A 201 3.75 -10.82 0.86
C LEU A 201 5.09 -10.92 1.62
N ILE A 202 6.19 -10.37 1.09
CA ILE A 202 7.52 -10.46 1.74
C ILE A 202 7.49 -9.87 3.16
N ASP A 203 6.75 -8.77 3.35
CA ASP A 203 6.64 -8.09 4.65
C ASP A 203 5.28 -8.34 5.31
N ALA A 204 4.66 -9.49 5.01
CA ALA A 204 3.35 -9.88 5.51
C ALA A 204 3.43 -11.08 6.47
N HIS A 205 2.52 -11.12 7.45
CA HIS A 205 2.30 -12.31 8.29
C HIS A 205 1.78 -13.51 7.45
N ASP A 206 2.12 -14.73 7.87
CA ASP A 206 1.75 -15.99 7.18
C ASP A 206 0.23 -16.18 6.99
N ASP A 207 -0.58 -15.54 7.84
CA ASP A 207 -2.04 -15.55 7.75
C ASP A 207 -2.54 -14.99 6.40
N TYR A 208 -1.86 -13.97 5.86
CA TYR A 208 -2.22 -13.43 4.54
C TYR A 208 -1.91 -14.43 3.43
N ALA A 209 -0.77 -15.13 3.50
CA ALA A 209 -0.45 -16.21 2.57
C ALA A 209 -1.48 -17.35 2.67
N GLN A 210 -1.91 -17.70 3.88
CA GLN A 210 -2.97 -18.68 4.11
C GLN A 210 -4.29 -18.24 3.43
N GLN A 211 -4.71 -16.99 3.60
CA GLN A 211 -5.94 -16.47 2.99
C GLN A 211 -5.88 -16.49 1.45
N PHE A 212 -4.75 -16.09 0.87
CA PHE A 212 -4.63 -15.94 -0.58
C PHE A 212 -4.30 -17.25 -1.33
N LEU A 213 -3.55 -18.16 -0.71
CA LEU A 213 -3.04 -19.36 -1.37
C LEU A 213 -3.75 -20.65 -0.95
N VAL A 214 -4.44 -20.67 0.19
CA VAL A 214 -5.05 -21.89 0.74
C VAL A 214 -6.58 -21.79 0.80
N ASP A 215 -7.14 -20.62 1.12
CA ASP A 215 -8.59 -20.48 1.25
C ASP A 215 -9.31 -20.68 -0.11
N MET A 216 -10.28 -21.59 -0.13
CA MET A 216 -11.06 -21.90 -1.34
C MET A 216 -11.98 -20.75 -1.75
N ASN A 217 -12.25 -19.79 -0.85
CA ASN A 217 -13.06 -18.61 -1.12
C ASN A 217 -12.22 -17.43 -1.64
N THR A 218 -10.93 -17.62 -1.90
CA THR A 218 -10.09 -16.62 -2.56
C THR A 218 -9.78 -17.05 -3.98
N HIS A 219 -10.19 -16.25 -4.97
CA HIS A 219 -10.06 -16.58 -6.39
C HIS A 219 -9.08 -15.61 -7.10
N LEU A 220 -7.94 -16.16 -7.52
CA LEU A 220 -6.81 -15.46 -8.15
C LEU A 220 -6.47 -16.07 -9.53
N PRO A 221 -7.36 -15.97 -10.53
CA PRO A 221 -7.23 -16.72 -11.79
C PRO A 221 -6.03 -16.29 -12.64
N CYS A 222 -5.54 -15.05 -12.44
CA CYS A 222 -4.46 -14.45 -13.21
C CYS A 222 -3.14 -14.37 -12.45
N LEU A 223 -3.02 -14.97 -11.26
CA LEU A 223 -1.79 -14.88 -10.48
C LEU A 223 -0.63 -15.60 -11.20
N LEU A 224 0.40 -14.84 -11.54
CA LEU A 224 1.59 -15.33 -12.25
C LEU A 224 2.86 -15.20 -11.41
N ASP A 225 2.95 -14.17 -10.58
CA ASP A 225 4.15 -13.86 -9.80
C ASP A 225 3.82 -13.75 -8.31
N LEU A 226 4.59 -14.45 -7.48
CA LEU A 226 4.45 -14.42 -6.03
C LEU A 226 5.76 -13.98 -5.38
N CYS A 227 5.71 -12.94 -4.56
CA CYS A 227 6.80 -12.57 -3.66
C CYS A 227 6.40 -12.97 -2.24
N ILE A 228 7.20 -13.80 -1.55
CA ILE A 228 6.87 -14.33 -0.23
C ILE A 228 8.13 -14.73 0.52
N LEU A 229 8.13 -14.68 1.85
CA LEU A 229 9.20 -15.28 2.66
C LEU A 229 9.21 -16.80 2.49
N TYR A 230 10.41 -17.39 2.43
CA TYR A 230 10.53 -18.84 2.29
C TYR A 230 9.82 -19.58 3.44
N GLU A 231 9.98 -19.11 4.67
CA GLU A 231 9.35 -19.68 5.88
C GLU A 231 7.83 -19.67 5.78
N SER A 232 7.25 -18.54 5.36
CA SER A 232 5.79 -18.42 5.18
C SER A 232 5.29 -19.40 4.12
N LEU A 233 6.03 -19.56 3.02
CA LEU A 233 5.71 -20.50 1.96
C LEU A 233 5.78 -21.96 2.45
N GLU A 234 6.80 -22.31 3.22
CA GLU A 234 6.95 -23.63 3.83
C GLU A 234 5.79 -23.93 4.80
N THR A 235 5.39 -22.95 5.62
CA THR A 235 4.23 -23.04 6.51
C THR A 235 2.94 -23.33 5.75
N VAL A 236 2.56 -22.48 4.78
CA VAL A 236 1.25 -22.60 4.08
C VAL A 236 1.17 -23.82 3.17
N THR A 237 2.31 -24.27 2.64
CA THR A 237 2.38 -25.51 1.85
C THR A 237 2.50 -26.77 2.71
N ASN A 238 2.63 -26.64 4.04
CA ASN A 238 2.94 -27.72 4.95
C ASN A 238 4.16 -28.53 4.47
N ASN A 239 5.30 -27.86 4.32
CA ASN A 239 6.52 -28.42 3.72
C ASN A 239 6.27 -29.04 2.34
N PHE A 240 5.54 -28.34 1.47
CA PHE A 240 5.23 -28.79 0.11
C PHE A 240 4.50 -30.14 0.06
N THR A 241 3.54 -30.34 0.97
CA THR A 241 2.66 -31.54 0.99
C THR A 241 1.16 -31.24 0.91
N ASN A 242 0.74 -29.97 1.11
CA ASN A 242 -0.65 -29.53 1.00
C ASN A 242 -1.13 -29.43 -0.47
N GLY A 243 -1.98 -30.36 -0.91
CA GLY A 243 -2.49 -30.39 -2.28
C GLY A 243 -3.32 -29.17 -2.71
N ALA A 244 -3.94 -28.43 -1.78
CA ALA A 244 -4.76 -27.28 -2.12
C ALA A 244 -3.92 -26.11 -2.65
N THR A 245 -2.81 -25.79 -1.97
CA THR A 245 -1.89 -24.72 -2.38
C THR A 245 -1.17 -25.03 -3.68
N ARG A 246 -0.96 -26.32 -3.98
CA ARG A 246 -0.35 -26.77 -5.23
C ARG A 246 -1.10 -26.26 -6.47
N LEU A 247 -2.43 -26.15 -6.39
CA LEU A 247 -3.25 -25.70 -7.53
C LEU A 247 -2.93 -24.25 -7.95
N TYR A 248 -2.68 -23.37 -6.99
CA TYR A 248 -2.26 -22.00 -7.27
C TYR A 248 -0.77 -21.94 -7.63
N CYS A 249 0.08 -22.62 -6.88
CA CYS A 249 1.53 -22.59 -7.09
C CYS A 249 1.94 -23.13 -8.47
N SER A 250 1.25 -24.14 -8.98
CA SER A 250 1.61 -24.79 -10.26
C SER A 250 1.47 -23.88 -11.48
N LYS A 251 0.67 -22.82 -11.39
CA LYS A 251 0.42 -21.83 -12.45
C LYS A 251 1.36 -20.62 -12.36
N LEU A 252 2.14 -20.51 -11.29
CA LEU A 252 3.08 -19.41 -11.13
C LEU A 252 4.18 -19.52 -12.19
N LYS A 253 4.56 -18.36 -12.74
CA LYS A 253 5.68 -18.18 -13.66
C LYS A 253 6.91 -17.62 -12.95
N GLY A 254 6.69 -16.84 -11.89
CA GLY A 254 7.73 -16.26 -11.06
C GLY A 254 7.50 -16.50 -9.57
N LEU A 255 8.54 -16.95 -8.89
CA LEU A 255 8.59 -17.03 -7.42
C LEU A 255 9.78 -16.21 -6.93
N HIS A 256 9.50 -15.21 -6.12
CA HIS A 256 10.47 -14.31 -5.53
C HIS A 256 10.51 -14.53 -4.03
N MET A 257 11.70 -14.81 -3.50
CA MET A 257 11.88 -15.06 -2.06
C MET A 257 12.97 -14.14 -1.50
N ASP A 258 12.94 -13.90 -0.21
CA ASP A 258 13.86 -13.01 0.50
C ASP A 258 15.29 -13.58 0.63
N LYS A 259 15.43 -14.90 0.51
CA LYS A 259 16.72 -15.59 0.67
C LYS A 259 16.91 -16.75 -0.29
N ALA A 260 18.17 -17.11 -0.51
CA ALA A 260 18.52 -18.36 -1.15
C ALA A 260 18.13 -19.55 -0.24
N PHE A 261 17.68 -20.64 -0.84
CA PHE A 261 17.23 -21.84 -0.13
C PHE A 261 17.66 -23.09 -0.90
N VAL A 262 17.74 -24.21 -0.19
CA VAL A 262 17.91 -25.53 -0.79
C VAL A 262 16.52 -26.07 -1.10
N ARG A 263 16.27 -26.45 -2.35
CA ARG A 263 14.96 -26.97 -2.77
C ARG A 263 14.59 -28.21 -1.93
N PRO A 264 13.52 -28.14 -1.13
CA PRO A 264 13.07 -29.29 -0.35
C PRO A 264 12.43 -30.34 -1.25
N LYS A 265 12.19 -31.52 -0.68
CA LYS A 265 11.48 -32.61 -1.36
C LYS A 265 10.10 -32.11 -1.81
N HIS A 266 9.69 -32.46 -3.03
CA HIS A 266 8.42 -32.04 -3.66
C HIS A 266 8.32 -30.56 -4.08
N PHE A 267 9.35 -29.74 -3.87
CA PHE A 267 9.33 -28.34 -4.31
C PHE A 267 9.03 -28.19 -5.81
N ASP A 268 9.73 -28.95 -6.66
CA ASP A 268 9.55 -28.86 -8.11
C ASP A 268 8.15 -29.35 -8.56
N GLU A 269 7.45 -30.13 -7.73
CA GLU A 269 6.07 -30.56 -8.01
C GLU A 269 5.03 -29.44 -7.80
N TYR A 270 5.40 -28.42 -7.02
CA TYR A 270 4.57 -27.24 -6.73
C TYR A 270 4.72 -26.15 -7.78
N PHE A 271 5.87 -26.05 -8.42
CA PHE A 271 6.27 -24.92 -9.25
C PHE A 271 6.63 -25.35 -10.67
N LEU A 272 5.72 -26.09 -11.31
CA LEU A 272 5.92 -26.72 -12.62
C LEU A 272 6.14 -25.72 -13.76
N GLU A 273 5.44 -24.58 -13.73
CA GLU A 273 5.53 -23.53 -14.75
C GLU A 273 6.49 -22.39 -14.37
N THR A 274 7.12 -22.48 -13.20
CA THR A 274 7.98 -21.41 -12.67
C THR A 274 9.31 -21.39 -13.39
N ASN A 275 9.45 -20.42 -14.30
CA ASN A 275 10.66 -20.23 -15.11
C ASN A 275 11.64 -19.24 -14.47
N LYS A 276 11.22 -18.53 -13.41
CA LYS A 276 12.04 -17.57 -12.68
C LYS A 276 11.91 -17.81 -11.18
N ILE A 277 13.02 -18.21 -10.56
CA ILE A 277 13.16 -18.25 -9.10
C ILE A 277 14.30 -17.32 -8.76
N CYS A 278 13.99 -16.22 -8.06
CA CYS A 278 14.99 -15.21 -7.71
C CYS A 278 14.96 -14.95 -6.21
N SER A 279 16.13 -14.78 -5.61
CA SER A 279 16.27 -14.17 -4.29
C SER A 279 16.27 -12.64 -4.44
N GLN A 280 15.26 -11.97 -3.90
CA GLN A 280 15.25 -10.51 -3.77
C GLN A 280 15.80 -10.14 -2.39
N THR A 281 16.85 -9.32 -2.36
CA THR A 281 17.25 -8.66 -1.12
C THR A 281 16.23 -7.56 -0.80
N ARG A 282 15.91 -7.37 0.49
CA ARG A 282 14.88 -6.45 1.02
C ARG A 282 14.91 -4.99 0.50
N ASN A 283 15.93 -4.58 -0.25
CA ASN A 283 16.18 -3.19 -0.62
C ASN A 283 15.76 -2.81 -2.06
N ASN A 284 15.18 -3.71 -2.85
CA ASN A 284 14.74 -3.39 -4.22
C ASN A 284 13.34 -3.97 -4.51
N PRO A 285 12.26 -3.24 -4.23
CA PRO A 285 10.96 -3.59 -4.80
C PRO A 285 11.03 -3.46 -6.34
N PRO A 286 10.44 -4.39 -7.10
CA PRO A 286 10.30 -4.23 -8.54
C PRO A 286 9.24 -3.15 -8.78
N PHE A 287 9.68 -1.97 -9.18
CA PHE A 287 8.80 -0.97 -9.78
C PHE A 287 8.43 -1.40 -11.20
#